data_AF-A0A8C5SH96-F1
#
_entry.id   AF-A0A8C5SH96-F1
#
_cell.length_a   1.000
_cell.length_b   1.000
_cell.length_c   1.000
_cell.angle_alpha   90.00
_cell.angle_beta   90.00
_cell.angle_gamma   90.00
#
_symmetry.space_group_name_H-M   'P 1'
#
loop_
_entity.id
_entity.type
_entity.pdbx_description
1 polymer ?
#
loop_
_entity_poly.entity_id
_entity_poly.type
_entity_poly.pdbx_seq_one_letter_code
_entity_poly.pdbx_strand_id
1 'polypeptide(L)'
;KPHKCLFYFIFPLLYRSVKVIKVRVGCPISIYFQYNYMGFLDYKKELVRKLSIKASTCSFNPGVFVANLTEWKIQNVTKQLEKWMTLNVVEEIYSRTLAGSITTPPLLIVFYKRHSKINPMWNVRHLGSSAGKRYSPQFVKAAKLLHWNGHFKPWGRTASFADVWEKWYIPDPSGKFNLIRRHGDIYAAH
;
A
#
# COMPACT_ATOMS: atom_id res chain seq x y z
N LYS A 1 -20.56 -9.41 13.86
CA LYS A 1 -19.21 -9.20 14.46
C LYS A 1 -18.20 -9.07 13.32
N PRO A 2 -17.73 -7.86 12.94
CA PRO A 2 -16.74 -7.76 11.88
C PRO A 2 -15.34 -8.03 12.45
N HIS A 3 -14.60 -8.87 11.73
CA HIS A 3 -13.26 -9.33 12.06
C HIS A 3 -12.29 -8.15 12.07
N LYS A 4 -11.71 -7.86 13.24
CA LYS A 4 -10.55 -7.00 13.40
C LYS A 4 -9.33 -7.72 12.81
N CYS A 5 -8.95 -7.43 11.57
CA CYS A 5 -7.58 -7.64 11.13
C CYS A 5 -6.75 -6.46 11.65
N LEU A 6 -6.34 -6.59 12.91
CA LEU A 6 -5.50 -5.65 13.61
C LEU A 6 -4.04 -5.96 13.22
N PHE A 7 -3.49 -5.30 12.20
CA PHE A 7 -2.04 -5.27 12.00
C PHE A 7 -1.44 -4.23 12.95
N TYR A 8 -1.21 -4.62 14.20
CA TYR A 8 -0.24 -3.94 15.07
C TYR A 8 0.98 -4.83 15.20
N PHE A 9 2.14 -4.30 14.84
CA PHE A 9 3.39 -4.38 15.60
C PHE A 9 4.40 -3.48 14.87
N ILE A 10 4.68 -2.30 15.44
CA ILE A 10 5.89 -1.55 15.13
C ILE A 10 6.68 -1.47 16.44
N PHE A 11 7.81 -2.16 16.46
CA PHE A 11 8.84 -2.08 17.51
C PHE A 11 9.22 -0.61 17.79
N PRO A 12 9.54 -0.25 19.04
CA PRO A 12 10.08 1.06 19.37
C PRO A 12 11.53 1.14 18.91
N LEU A 13 11.75 1.29 17.60
CA LEU A 13 13.05 1.66 17.07
C LEU A 13 13.19 3.18 17.16
N LEU A 14 14.24 3.62 17.84
CA LEU A 14 14.68 5.01 17.96
C LEU A 14 14.71 5.68 16.58
N TYR A 15 13.68 6.46 16.26
CA TYR A 15 13.67 7.34 15.09
C TYR A 15 13.56 8.79 15.54
N ARG A 16 14.68 9.34 16.04
CA ARG A 16 14.84 10.74 16.48
C ARG A 16 14.62 11.80 15.37
N SER A 17 14.16 11.43 14.17
CA SER A 17 14.02 12.37 13.04
C SER A 17 12.68 12.28 12.28
N VAL A 18 11.65 11.61 12.83
CA VAL A 18 10.34 11.53 12.15
C VAL A 18 9.48 12.73 12.55
N LYS A 19 9.44 13.76 11.69
CA LYS A 19 8.54 14.91 11.88
C LYS A 19 7.05 14.54 11.75
N VAL A 20 6.69 13.55 10.92
CA VAL A 20 5.30 13.03 10.90
C VAL A 20 5.22 11.57 10.43
N ILE A 21 5.70 11.28 9.20
CA ILE A 21 5.52 9.96 8.57
C ILE A 21 6.73 9.54 7.72
N LYS A 22 7.06 8.25 7.70
CA LYS A 22 7.95 7.63 6.72
C LYS A 22 7.19 6.67 5.82
N VAL A 23 7.42 6.74 4.52
CA VAL A 23 6.65 6.05 3.48
C VAL A 23 7.57 5.52 2.38
N ARG A 24 7.15 4.50 1.63
CA ARG A 24 7.86 4.10 0.41
C ARG A 24 7.38 4.98 -0.75
N VAL A 25 8.24 5.90 -1.20
CA VAL A 25 8.01 6.65 -2.44
C VAL A 25 8.11 5.67 -3.61
N GLY A 26 7.08 5.64 -4.44
CA GLY A 26 7.02 4.76 -5.60
C GLY A 26 7.02 5.59 -6.86
N CYS A 27 8.12 5.58 -7.61
CA CYS A 27 8.14 6.16 -8.95
C CYS A 27 9.01 5.28 -9.86
N PRO A 28 8.47 4.16 -10.37
CA PRO A 28 9.04 3.51 -11.52
C PRO A 28 8.63 4.27 -12.79
N ILE A 29 9.54 4.33 -13.77
CA ILE A 29 9.36 4.86 -15.15
C ILE A 29 8.40 3.95 -15.97
N SER A 30 7.61 3.11 -15.32
CA SER A 30 6.77 2.11 -15.99
C SER A 30 5.48 2.76 -16.48
N ILE A 31 5.34 2.85 -17.79
CA ILE A 31 4.21 3.40 -18.55
C ILE A 31 2.85 2.80 -18.10
N TYR A 32 2.86 1.58 -17.55
CA TYR A 32 1.65 0.83 -17.18
C TYR A 32 1.05 1.17 -15.81
N PHE A 33 1.78 1.83 -14.93
CA PHE A 33 1.27 2.14 -13.59
C PHE A 33 1.49 3.60 -13.24
N GLN A 34 0.41 4.38 -13.20
CA GLN A 34 0.45 5.79 -12.82
C GLN A 34 0.68 5.90 -11.30
N TYR A 35 1.93 6.12 -10.89
CA TYR A 35 2.29 6.42 -9.49
C TYR A 35 2.56 7.90 -9.26
N ASN A 36 2.01 8.75 -10.12
CA ASN A 36 2.05 10.19 -9.92
C ASN A 36 0.71 10.67 -9.35
N TYR A 37 0.65 11.92 -8.88
CA TYR A 37 -0.56 12.48 -8.27
C TYR A 37 -1.75 12.54 -9.26
N MET A 38 -1.50 12.58 -10.58
CA MET A 38 -2.54 12.51 -11.62
C MET A 38 -3.43 11.26 -11.50
N GLY A 39 -2.85 10.13 -11.07
CA GLY A 39 -3.62 8.90 -10.88
C GLY A 39 -4.57 8.94 -9.67
N PHE A 40 -4.40 9.88 -8.74
CA PHE A 40 -5.12 9.91 -7.47
C PHE A 40 -6.04 11.13 -7.30
N LEU A 41 -5.76 12.25 -7.97
CA LEU A 41 -6.51 13.49 -7.84
C LEU A 41 -7.11 13.93 -9.18
N ASP A 42 -8.33 14.47 -9.16
CA ASP A 42 -8.98 15.03 -10.35
C ASP A 42 -8.56 16.49 -10.56
N TYR A 43 -7.58 16.70 -11.44
CA TYR A 43 -7.05 18.02 -11.79
C TYR A 43 -8.04 18.93 -12.55
N LYS A 44 -9.21 18.42 -12.96
CA LYS A 44 -10.29 19.26 -13.49
C LYS A 44 -10.96 20.08 -12.39
N LYS A 45 -10.92 19.61 -11.14
CA LYS A 45 -11.54 20.26 -9.98
C LYS A 45 -10.70 21.43 -9.50
N GLU A 46 -11.35 22.57 -9.25
CA GLU A 46 -10.66 23.79 -8.83
C GLU A 46 -9.92 23.61 -7.49
N LEU A 47 -10.53 22.89 -6.54
CA LEU A 47 -9.93 22.59 -5.25
C LEU A 47 -8.60 21.85 -5.38
N VAL A 48 -8.49 20.91 -6.33
CA VAL A 48 -7.24 20.19 -6.62
C VAL A 48 -6.19 21.11 -7.23
N ARG A 49 -6.56 22.02 -8.14
CA ARG A 49 -5.63 22.99 -8.72
C ARG A 49 -5.06 23.93 -7.66
N LYS A 50 -5.89 24.36 -6.70
CA LYS A 50 -5.48 25.22 -5.57
C LYS A 50 -4.43 24.57 -4.65
N LEU A 51 -4.34 23.24 -4.61
CA LEU A 51 -3.30 22.54 -3.85
C LEU A 51 -1.88 22.77 -4.41
N SER A 52 -1.75 23.21 -5.67
CA SER A 52 -0.45 23.45 -6.32
C SER A 52 0.49 22.22 -6.31
N ILE A 53 -0.09 21.02 -6.29
CA ILE A 53 0.63 19.75 -6.45
C ILE A 53 0.72 19.46 -7.94
N LYS A 54 1.92 19.33 -8.52
CA LYS A 54 2.05 19.01 -9.95
C LYS A 54 1.55 17.57 -10.21
N ALA A 55 0.74 17.38 -11.25
CA ALA A 55 0.18 16.09 -11.63
C ALA A 55 1.25 15.01 -11.88
N SER A 56 2.41 15.42 -12.41
CA SER A 56 3.57 14.57 -12.67
C SER A 56 4.40 14.22 -11.43
N THR A 57 4.11 14.82 -10.26
CA THR A 57 4.85 14.52 -9.03
C THR A 57 4.66 13.07 -8.65
N CYS A 58 5.75 12.37 -8.32
CA CYS A 58 5.68 11.01 -7.81
C CYS A 58 4.95 10.95 -6.46
N SER A 59 4.07 9.97 -6.30
CA SER A 59 3.37 9.70 -5.05
C SER A 59 4.12 8.64 -4.22
N PHE A 60 3.58 8.36 -3.03
CA PHE A 60 4.05 7.28 -2.19
C PHE A 60 2.94 6.27 -1.94
N ASN A 61 3.30 5.07 -1.53
CA ASN A 61 2.31 4.05 -1.16
C ASN A 61 2.05 4.07 0.34
N PRO A 62 0.83 4.40 0.79
CA PRO A 62 0.48 4.36 2.20
C PRO A 62 0.14 2.96 2.71
N GLY A 63 0.28 1.91 1.89
CA GLY A 63 0.02 0.54 2.33
C GLY A 63 0.97 0.07 3.44
N VAL A 64 2.15 0.68 3.53
CA VAL A 64 3.07 0.54 4.67
C VAL A 64 3.71 1.89 4.96
N PHE A 65 3.55 2.37 6.19
CA PHE A 65 4.18 3.59 6.68
C PHE A 65 4.48 3.49 8.17
N VAL A 66 5.37 4.37 8.63
CA VAL A 66 5.68 4.56 10.05
C VAL A 66 5.28 5.97 10.43
N ALA A 67 4.48 6.15 11.47
CA ALA A 67 4.04 7.46 11.94
C ALA A 67 4.47 7.71 13.38
N ASN A 68 4.81 8.97 13.68
CA ASN A 68 4.98 9.43 15.06
C ASN A 68 3.60 9.84 15.60
N LEU A 69 3.06 9.05 16.54
CA LEU A 69 1.71 9.27 17.07
C LEU A 69 1.58 10.55 17.91
N THR A 70 2.67 10.98 18.55
CA THR A 70 2.70 12.25 19.29
C THR A 70 2.53 13.42 18.33
N GLU A 71 3.33 13.45 17.25
CA GLU A 71 3.21 14.47 16.20
C GLU A 71 1.86 14.38 15.46
N TRP A 72 1.35 13.16 15.23
CA TRP A 72 0.04 12.95 14.63
C TRP A 72 -1.07 13.64 15.43
N LYS A 73 -1.01 13.54 16.77
CA LYS A 73 -1.96 14.18 17.68
C LYS A 73 -1.75 15.69 17.72
N ILE A 74 -0.52 16.17 17.91
CA ILE A 74 -0.20 17.61 17.99
C ILE A 74 -0.63 18.35 16.71
N GLN A 75 -0.40 17.74 15.56
CA GLN A 75 -0.71 18.33 14.27
C GLN A 75 -2.17 18.09 13.83
N ASN A 76 -3.01 17.43 14.65
CA ASN A 76 -4.40 17.11 14.33
C ASN A 76 -4.59 16.41 12.97
N VAL A 77 -3.71 15.45 12.66
CA VAL A 77 -3.67 14.80 11.34
C VAL A 77 -4.98 14.09 11.01
N THR A 78 -5.61 13.41 11.99
CA THR A 78 -6.91 12.74 11.79
C THR A 78 -7.97 13.70 11.26
N LYS A 79 -8.12 14.88 11.86
CA LYS A 79 -9.10 15.90 11.43
C LYS A 79 -8.81 16.41 10.02
N GLN A 80 -7.53 16.56 9.65
CA GLN A 80 -7.16 16.94 8.29
C GLN A 80 -7.56 15.86 7.27
N LEU A 81 -7.32 14.58 7.59
CA LEU A 81 -7.73 13.46 6.73
C LEU A 81 -9.25 13.39 6.57
N GLU A 82 -9.99 13.50 7.68
CA GLU A 82 -11.46 13.53 7.69
C GLU A 82 -12.00 14.67 6.83
N LYS A 83 -11.44 15.88 6.95
CA LYS A 83 -11.81 17.02 6.09
C LYS A 83 -11.69 16.68 4.61
N TRP A 84 -10.58 16.09 4.18
CA TRP A 84 -10.38 15.70 2.78
C TRP A 84 -11.33 14.59 2.33
N MET A 85 -11.62 13.62 3.20
CA MET A 85 -12.60 12.58 2.94
C MET A 85 -14.02 13.16 2.76
N THR A 86 -14.44 14.08 3.63
CA THR A 86 -15.73 14.78 3.52
C THR A 86 -15.81 15.63 2.26
N LEU A 87 -14.76 16.39 1.92
CA LEU A 87 -14.72 17.18 0.70
C LEU A 87 -14.84 16.31 -0.55
N ASN A 88 -14.22 15.12 -0.55
CA ASN A 88 -14.38 14.20 -1.67
C ASN A 88 -15.80 13.66 -1.83
N VAL A 89 -16.56 13.47 -0.74
CA VAL A 89 -17.97 13.05 -0.84
C VAL A 89 -18.82 14.11 -1.55
N VAL A 90 -18.51 15.40 -1.35
CA VAL A 90 -19.29 16.52 -1.90
C VAL A 90 -18.81 16.90 -3.29
N GLU A 91 -17.50 17.00 -3.50
CA GLU A 91 -16.91 17.57 -4.72
C GLU A 91 -16.30 16.54 -5.68
N GLU A 92 -16.18 15.27 -5.26
CA GLU A 92 -15.57 14.18 -6.03
C GLU A 92 -14.16 14.51 -6.56
N ILE A 93 -13.28 14.95 -5.67
CA ILE A 93 -11.93 15.44 -6.02
C ILE A 93 -10.89 14.33 -6.24
N TYR A 94 -11.22 13.08 -5.92
CA TYR A 94 -10.33 11.94 -6.17
C TYR A 94 -10.54 11.38 -7.56
N SER A 95 -9.43 11.00 -8.20
CA SER A 95 -9.49 10.40 -9.53
C SER A 95 -10.18 9.04 -9.49
N ARG A 96 -10.96 8.75 -10.55
CA ARG A 96 -11.58 7.43 -10.79
C ARG A 96 -10.66 6.45 -11.55
N THR A 97 -9.48 6.89 -11.99
CA THR A 97 -8.61 6.11 -12.90
C THR A 97 -7.84 4.99 -12.21
N LEU A 98 -7.42 5.18 -10.96
CA LEU A 98 -6.81 4.12 -10.16
C LEU A 98 -7.88 3.47 -9.29
N ALA A 99 -8.10 2.17 -9.50
CA ALA A 99 -9.13 1.38 -8.84
C ALA A 99 -9.23 1.66 -7.32
N GLY A 100 -10.28 2.39 -6.93
CA GLY A 100 -10.97 2.27 -5.64
C GLY A 100 -10.23 2.67 -4.37
N SER A 101 -9.05 3.31 -4.44
CA SER A 101 -8.40 3.73 -3.19
C SER A 101 -8.95 5.06 -2.69
N ILE A 102 -10.03 5.00 -1.92
CA ILE A 102 -10.62 6.18 -1.24
C ILE A 102 -9.68 6.70 -0.13
N THR A 103 -8.86 5.82 0.43
CA THR A 103 -7.99 6.12 1.58
C THR A 103 -6.62 6.68 1.21
N THR A 104 -6.14 6.45 -0.02
CA THR A 104 -4.82 6.93 -0.45
C THR A 104 -4.78 8.45 -0.72
N PRO A 105 -5.70 9.03 -1.51
CA PRO A 105 -5.69 10.46 -1.81
C PRO A 105 -5.61 11.40 -0.59
N PRO A 106 -6.39 11.23 0.51
CA PRO A 106 -6.29 12.13 1.66
C PRO A 106 -4.91 12.05 2.32
N LEU A 107 -4.30 10.86 2.40
CA LEU A 107 -2.94 10.68 2.91
C LEU A 107 -1.90 11.36 2.01
N LEU A 108 -2.06 11.25 0.68
CA LEU A 108 -1.17 11.91 -0.27
C LEU A 108 -1.23 13.44 -0.18
N ILE A 109 -2.42 14.00 0.06
CA ILE A 109 -2.61 15.44 0.21
C ILE A 109 -2.01 15.92 1.53
N VAL A 110 -2.41 15.32 2.67
CA VAL A 110 -1.98 15.75 4.01
C VAL A 110 -0.47 15.63 4.20
N PHE A 111 0.14 14.60 3.62
CA PHE A 111 1.58 14.34 3.74
C PHE A 111 2.41 14.80 2.55
N TYR A 112 1.85 15.57 1.61
CA TYR A 112 2.62 16.11 0.50
C TYR A 112 3.84 16.90 1.02
N LYS A 113 5.05 16.48 0.62
CA LYS A 113 6.35 17.02 1.10
C LYS A 113 6.57 16.93 2.62
N ARG A 114 5.72 16.23 3.38
CA ARG A 114 5.81 16.05 4.83
C ARG A 114 6.08 14.61 5.21
N HIS A 115 6.86 13.92 4.39
CA HIS A 115 7.21 12.51 4.58
C HIS A 115 8.69 12.25 4.29
N SER A 116 9.23 11.19 4.85
CA SER A 116 10.57 10.67 4.52
C SER A 116 10.49 9.27 3.91
N LYS A 117 11.56 8.83 3.23
CA LYS A 117 11.61 7.50 2.61
C LYS A 117 11.87 6.42 3.66
N ILE A 118 11.22 5.26 3.54
CA ILE A 118 11.65 4.00 4.18
C ILE A 118 12.45 3.15 3.20
N ASN A 119 13.28 2.25 3.73
CA ASN A 119 14.01 1.29 2.89
C ASN A 119 13.00 0.44 2.06
N PRO A 120 13.19 0.31 0.72
CA PRO A 120 12.29 -0.42 -0.16
C PRO A 120 11.98 -1.87 0.27
N MET A 121 12.88 -2.53 1.00
CA MET A 121 12.72 -3.91 1.49
C MET A 121 11.58 -4.05 2.50
N TRP A 122 11.11 -2.94 3.10
CA TRP A 122 9.96 -2.90 4.02
C TRP A 122 8.61 -2.78 3.32
N ASN A 123 8.56 -2.82 1.99
CA ASN A 123 7.29 -2.82 1.26
C ASN A 123 7.48 -3.36 -0.17
N VAL A 124 7.92 -4.62 -0.34
CA VAL A 124 8.09 -5.24 -1.67
C VAL A 124 6.72 -5.52 -2.30
N ARG A 125 6.33 -4.66 -3.25
CA ARG A 125 4.97 -4.61 -3.81
C ARG A 125 4.85 -5.33 -5.15
N HIS A 126 3.60 -5.41 -5.62
CA HIS A 126 3.17 -5.92 -6.92
C HIS A 126 3.29 -7.44 -7.05
N LEU A 127 3.36 -8.16 -5.93
CA LEU A 127 3.36 -9.62 -5.95
C LEU A 127 2.00 -10.18 -6.38
N GLY A 128 0.93 -9.38 -6.29
CA GLY A 128 -0.41 -9.74 -6.71
C GLY A 128 -0.87 -9.10 -8.03
N SER A 129 0.01 -8.38 -8.75
CA SER A 129 -0.38 -7.77 -10.03
C SER A 129 -0.45 -8.77 -11.18
N SER A 130 0.31 -9.86 -11.09
CA SER A 130 0.27 -10.97 -12.03
C SER A 130 0.59 -12.29 -11.31
N ALA A 131 0.27 -13.41 -11.94
CA ALA A 131 0.66 -14.74 -11.48
C ALA A 131 2.19 -15.00 -11.60
N GLY A 132 2.88 -14.24 -12.46
CA GLY A 132 4.31 -14.43 -12.74
C GLY A 132 5.24 -13.95 -11.62
N LYS A 133 6.47 -14.47 -11.59
CA LYS A 133 7.52 -14.05 -10.66
C LYS A 133 8.26 -12.84 -11.24
N ARG A 134 7.91 -11.63 -10.78
CA ARG A 134 8.56 -10.37 -11.19
C ARG A 134 9.93 -10.14 -10.52
N TYR A 135 10.10 -10.65 -9.32
CA TYR A 135 11.37 -10.57 -8.57
C TYR A 135 12.09 -11.90 -8.62
N SER A 136 13.39 -11.91 -8.31
CA SER A 136 14.10 -13.18 -8.08
C SER A 136 13.72 -13.76 -6.71
N PRO A 137 13.77 -15.09 -6.54
CA PRO A 137 13.57 -15.72 -5.23
C PRO A 137 14.52 -15.20 -4.15
N GLN A 138 15.78 -14.92 -4.50
CA GLN A 138 16.78 -14.36 -3.59
C GLN A 138 16.38 -12.96 -3.09
N PHE A 139 15.84 -12.13 -3.99
CA PHE A 139 15.34 -10.80 -3.62
C PHE A 139 14.14 -10.89 -2.67
N VAL A 140 13.20 -11.80 -2.95
CA VAL A 140 12.03 -12.04 -2.08
C VAL A 140 12.46 -12.56 -0.71
N LYS A 141 13.46 -13.44 -0.63
CA LYS A 141 14.02 -13.93 0.63
C LYS A 141 14.66 -12.81 1.46
N ALA A 142 15.27 -11.81 0.83
CA ALA A 142 15.86 -10.67 1.52
C ALA A 142 14.82 -9.63 1.99
N ALA A 143 13.60 -9.66 1.44
CA ALA A 143 12.53 -8.73 1.78
C ALA A 143 12.15 -8.81 3.26
N LYS A 144 11.80 -7.67 3.85
CA LYS A 144 11.30 -7.58 5.23
C LYS A 144 9.78 -7.62 5.29
N LEU A 145 9.12 -7.15 4.23
CA LEU A 145 7.68 -7.20 4.09
C LEU A 145 7.29 -7.36 2.62
N LEU A 146 6.47 -8.38 2.36
CA LEU A 146 5.93 -8.74 1.04
C LEU A 146 4.48 -8.27 0.92
N HIS A 147 4.13 -7.62 -0.20
CA HIS A 147 2.82 -7.03 -0.42
C HIS A 147 2.21 -7.52 -1.74
N TRP A 148 1.20 -8.39 -1.62
CA TRP A 148 0.37 -8.89 -2.72
C TRP A 148 -0.78 -7.93 -3.06
N ASN A 149 -0.46 -6.68 -3.42
CA ASN A 149 -1.44 -5.75 -3.98
C ASN A 149 -1.80 -6.16 -5.41
N GLY A 150 -3.11 -6.27 -5.69
CA GLY A 150 -3.66 -6.72 -6.97
C GLY A 150 -4.61 -7.91 -6.83
N HIS A 151 -4.99 -8.48 -7.96
CA HIS A 151 -5.99 -9.55 -8.07
C HIS A 151 -5.47 -10.94 -7.67
N PHE A 152 -4.18 -11.21 -7.91
CA PHE A 152 -3.59 -12.53 -7.68
C PHE A 152 -3.14 -12.67 -6.22
N LYS A 153 -4.07 -13.12 -5.36
CA LYS A 153 -3.81 -13.29 -3.93
C LYS A 153 -3.13 -14.63 -3.63
N PRO A 154 -2.21 -14.68 -2.64
CA PRO A 154 -1.47 -15.89 -2.34
C PRO A 154 -2.38 -17.02 -1.83
N TRP A 155 -3.51 -16.71 -1.22
CA TRP A 155 -4.54 -17.71 -0.84
C TRP A 155 -5.49 -18.11 -1.99
N GLY A 156 -5.34 -17.52 -3.18
CA GLY A 156 -6.11 -17.87 -4.37
C GLY A 156 -5.47 -19.02 -5.17
N ARG A 157 -6.06 -19.37 -6.33
CA ARG A 157 -5.58 -20.51 -7.15
C ARG A 157 -4.18 -20.34 -7.72
N THR A 158 -3.80 -19.10 -8.05
CA THR A 158 -2.51 -18.80 -8.70
C THR A 158 -2.01 -17.46 -8.21
N ALA A 159 -0.76 -17.42 -7.76
CA ALA A 159 -0.11 -16.20 -7.30
C ALA A 159 1.41 -16.32 -7.36
N SER A 160 2.07 -15.18 -7.51
CA SER A 160 3.51 -15.07 -7.36
C SER A 160 3.91 -15.41 -5.92
N PHE A 161 4.92 -16.25 -5.73
CA PHE A 161 5.50 -16.59 -4.41
C PHE A 161 4.47 -17.07 -3.36
N ALA A 162 3.45 -17.82 -3.78
CA ALA A 162 2.42 -18.35 -2.88
C ALA A 162 3.03 -19.26 -1.79
N ASP A 163 4.05 -20.03 -2.16
CA ASP A 163 4.86 -20.89 -1.29
C ASP A 163 5.49 -20.14 -0.11
N VAL A 164 5.88 -18.87 -0.31
CA VAL A 164 6.45 -18.04 0.76
C VAL A 164 5.39 -17.62 1.78
N TRP A 165 4.18 -17.32 1.30
CA TRP A 165 3.06 -16.94 2.18
C TRP A 165 2.50 -18.15 2.94
N GLU A 166 2.43 -19.31 2.29
CA GLU A 166 1.91 -20.56 2.88
C GLU A 166 2.67 -21.03 4.12
N LYS A 167 3.96 -20.73 4.25
CA LYS A 167 4.76 -21.03 5.45
C LYS A 167 4.17 -20.41 6.73
N TRP A 168 3.36 -19.37 6.59
CA TRP A 168 2.71 -18.64 7.69
C TRP A 168 1.20 -18.86 7.72
N TYR A 169 0.66 -19.68 6.80
CA TYR A 169 -0.76 -19.96 6.74
C TYR A 169 -1.16 -20.88 7.90
N ILE A 170 -2.16 -20.46 8.64
CA ILE A 170 -2.80 -21.28 9.68
C ILE A 170 -4.14 -21.76 9.09
N PRO A 171 -4.40 -23.08 9.05
CA PRO A 171 -5.67 -23.62 8.56
C PRO A 171 -6.87 -23.00 9.28
N ASP A 172 -7.96 -22.79 8.53
CA ASP A 172 -9.21 -22.29 9.10
C ASP A 172 -9.79 -23.32 10.08
N PRO A 173 -9.92 -23.00 11.38
CA PRO A 173 -10.45 -23.92 12.38
C PRO A 173 -11.92 -24.26 12.14
N SER A 174 -12.65 -23.47 11.35
CA SER A 174 -14.04 -23.74 11.00
C SER A 174 -14.21 -24.66 9.78
N GLY A 175 -13.11 -24.97 9.07
CA GLY A 175 -13.11 -25.80 7.85
C GLY A 175 -13.85 -25.21 6.65
N LYS A 176 -14.35 -23.97 6.75
CA LYS A 176 -15.09 -23.31 5.66
C LYS A 176 -14.17 -22.85 4.53
N PHE A 177 -12.91 -22.58 4.85
CA PHE A 177 -11.90 -22.18 3.89
C PHE A 177 -10.79 -23.22 3.78
N ASN A 178 -10.50 -23.62 2.54
CA ASN A 178 -9.36 -24.46 2.20
C ASN A 178 -8.58 -23.81 1.06
N LEU A 179 -7.25 -23.92 1.11
CA LEU A 179 -6.39 -23.46 0.03
C LEU A 179 -6.61 -24.35 -1.19
N ILE A 180 -6.96 -23.73 -2.32
CA ILE A 180 -7.07 -24.42 -3.60
C ILE A 180 -5.76 -24.18 -4.35
N ARG A 181 -4.97 -25.25 -4.50
CA ARG A 181 -3.71 -25.25 -5.28
C ARG A 181 -3.86 -26.11 -6.52
N ARG A 182 -3.21 -25.72 -7.62
CA ARG A 182 -2.99 -26.66 -8.74
C ARG A 182 -1.87 -27.62 -8.32
N HIS A 183 -2.06 -28.91 -8.54
CA HIS A 183 -1.08 -29.97 -8.23
C HIS A 183 0.28 -29.85 -8.95
N GLY A 184 0.49 -28.85 -9.81
CA GLY A 184 1.72 -28.68 -10.59
C GLY A 184 2.89 -27.97 -9.89
N ASP A 185 2.67 -27.27 -8.78
CA ASP A 185 3.73 -26.49 -8.12
C ASP A 185 4.49 -27.27 -7.03
N ILE A 186 4.01 -28.47 -6.66
CA ILE A 186 4.64 -29.33 -5.64
C ILE A 186 5.92 -29.99 -6.18
N TYR A 187 6.01 -30.23 -7.49
CA TYR A 187 7.14 -30.93 -8.12
C TYR A 187 8.28 -30.01 -8.61
N ALA A 188 8.16 -28.69 -8.46
CA ALA A 188 9.20 -27.74 -8.86
C ALA A 188 10.12 -27.30 -7.71
N ALA A 189 9.97 -27.92 -6.53
CA ALA A 189 10.73 -27.60 -5.31
C ALA A 189 11.65 -28.74 -4.83
N HIS A 190 11.92 -29.72 -5.70
CA HIS A 190 12.94 -30.75 -5.48
C HIS A 190 14.10 -30.57 -6.46
#